data_AF-A0A821FR79-F1
#
_entry.id   AF-A0A821FR79-F1
#
_cell.length_a   1.000
_cell.length_b   1.000
_cell.length_c   1.000
_cell.angle_alpha   90.00
_cell.angle_beta   90.00
_cell.angle_gamma   90.00
#
_symmetry.space_group_name_H-M   'P 1'
#
loop_
_entity.id
_entity.type
_entity.pdbx_description
1 polymer ?
#
loop_
_entity_poly.entity_id
_entity_poly.type
_entity_poly.pdbx_seq_one_letter_code
_entity_poly.pdbx_strand_id
1 'polypeptide(L)'
;MCVERGNLSFAARWSRRNGRGHIIIRTPLNNTIYYGKPRTNSSFDEGRHELVDDGNQVDHIYWPLNSIPPIGSYKVCFSTGSLLNGTDQSSITVTIEIRHIGQPIETMIHTFNKSTTTLNECLERSDTFIGLYSIGMLSLNILCFDKCTGYEPMEALPSYHFNSPTALPYWDELVISDGTSEGIYYFINGNTSNRTVIFEYYLTHDTQPNEYCHFQVLFFEAKPNIVQYIYLDVTNGGKTATVGSSSGPFIQYSFQQPFSILPNMSITFDTNNNTYTVVLLCGSKTCTMDEVCIQDMCVKRGSLSFVARWSRRKGRGYIIIRTPLNSTIYYGKPHTNSSIDEGRH
;
A
#
# COMPACT_ATOMS: atom_id res chain seq x y z
N MET A 1 -14.62 18.95 28.06
CA MET A 1 -13.62 17.87 28.09
C MET A 1 -13.30 17.56 26.64
N CYS A 2 -12.07 17.80 26.19
CA CYS A 2 -11.67 17.58 24.80
C CYS A 2 -11.26 16.13 24.64
N VAL A 3 -12.03 15.36 23.86
CA VAL A 3 -11.74 13.93 23.62
C VAL A 3 -10.58 13.84 22.64
N GLU A 4 -9.51 13.14 23.03
CA GLU A 4 -8.36 12.86 22.17
C GLU A 4 -8.81 12.04 20.96
N ARG A 5 -8.58 12.56 19.75
CA ARG A 5 -8.96 11.92 18.49
C ARG A 5 -7.99 10.78 18.21
N GLY A 6 -8.51 9.56 18.05
CA GLY A 6 -7.77 8.41 17.56
C GLY A 6 -7.35 8.52 16.09
N ASN A 7 -6.50 7.60 15.60
CA ASN A 7 -6.11 7.50 14.18
C ASN A 7 -7.31 7.16 13.28
N LEU A 8 -8.26 6.38 13.80
CA LEU A 8 -9.57 6.10 13.22
C LEU A 8 -10.63 6.16 14.32
N SER A 9 -11.79 6.74 14.01
CA SER A 9 -12.94 6.71 14.92
C SER A 9 -14.28 6.64 14.20
N PHE A 10 -15.23 5.92 14.80
CA PHE A 10 -16.63 5.85 14.45
C PHE A 10 -17.46 6.43 15.60
N ALA A 11 -18.27 7.45 15.33
CA ALA A 11 -19.19 8.03 16.29
C ALA A 11 -20.63 7.90 15.78
N ALA A 12 -21.48 7.20 16.51
CA ALA A 12 -22.90 7.11 16.22
C ALA A 12 -23.69 8.18 16.97
N ARG A 13 -24.53 8.90 16.23
CA ARG A 13 -25.56 9.83 16.73
C ARG A 13 -26.92 9.36 16.23
N TRP A 14 -27.98 9.62 16.98
CA TRP A 14 -29.33 9.24 16.56
C TRP A 14 -30.37 10.32 16.86
N SER A 15 -31.45 10.28 16.09
CA SER A 15 -32.47 11.35 16.04
C SER A 15 -33.41 11.41 17.26
N ARG A 16 -33.58 10.30 17.99
CA ARG A 16 -34.46 10.24 19.17
C ARG A 16 -33.69 10.58 20.45
N ARG A 17 -34.25 11.45 21.29
CA ARG A 17 -33.64 11.84 22.58
C ARG A 17 -33.78 10.84 23.72
N ASN A 18 -34.60 9.80 23.58
CA ASN A 18 -34.85 8.86 24.68
C ASN A 18 -34.55 7.43 24.23
N GLY A 19 -33.83 6.70 25.09
CA GLY A 19 -33.40 5.33 24.85
C GLY A 19 -31.89 5.24 24.66
N ARG A 20 -31.40 4.00 24.55
CA ARG A 20 -29.99 3.68 24.34
C ARG A 20 -29.84 2.84 23.08
N GLY A 21 -28.99 3.32 22.17
CA GLY A 21 -28.48 2.57 21.04
C GLY A 21 -26.99 2.34 21.18
N HIS A 22 -26.49 1.37 20.42
CA HIS A 22 -25.10 0.96 20.49
C HIS A 22 -24.50 0.80 19.11
N ILE A 23 -23.34 1.42 18.88
CA ILE A 23 -22.53 1.14 17.70
C ILE A 23 -21.78 -0.18 17.89
N ILE A 24 -21.72 -0.96 16.81
CA ILE A 24 -21.04 -2.25 16.75
C ILE A 24 -20.16 -2.22 15.51
N ILE A 25 -18.86 -2.46 15.68
CA ILE A 25 -17.91 -2.49 14.58
C ILE A 25 -17.31 -3.89 14.50
N ARG A 26 -17.41 -4.54 13.34
CA ARG A 26 -16.63 -5.74 13.05
C ARG A 26 -15.41 -5.36 12.22
N THR A 27 -14.23 -5.68 12.72
CA THR A 27 -12.95 -5.37 12.07
C THR A 27 -12.68 -6.30 10.89
N PRO A 28 -11.72 -5.94 10.01
CA PRO A 28 -11.22 -6.82 8.96
C PRO A 28 -10.68 -8.16 9.47
N LEU A 29 -10.14 -8.19 10.68
CA LEU A 29 -9.65 -9.40 11.34
C LEU A 29 -10.76 -10.20 12.04
N ASN A 30 -12.02 -9.89 11.72
CA ASN A 30 -13.21 -10.59 12.16
C ASN A 30 -13.54 -10.41 13.67
N ASN A 31 -12.85 -9.49 14.36
CA ASN A 31 -13.12 -9.14 15.74
C ASN A 31 -14.30 -8.16 15.82
N THR A 32 -15.07 -8.19 16.90
CA THR A 32 -16.26 -7.32 17.07
C THR A 32 -16.11 -6.46 18.31
N ILE A 33 -16.21 -5.14 18.12
CA ILE A 33 -16.05 -4.10 19.14
C ILE A 33 -17.40 -3.45 19.40
N TYR A 34 -17.82 -3.39 20.66
CA TYR A 34 -19.09 -2.80 21.13
C TYR A 34 -19.08 -2.58 22.65
N TYR A 35 -20.08 -1.89 23.20
CA TYR A 35 -20.17 -1.51 24.63
C TYR A 35 -19.97 -2.65 25.64
N GLY A 36 -20.43 -3.86 25.33
CA GLY A 36 -20.34 -5.02 26.22
C GLY A 36 -18.95 -5.66 26.28
N LYS A 37 -17.99 -5.18 25.47
CA LYS A 37 -16.59 -5.64 25.47
C LYS A 37 -15.61 -4.46 25.44
N PRO A 38 -15.53 -3.66 26.53
CA PRO A 38 -14.85 -2.37 26.51
C PRO A 38 -13.33 -2.42 26.74
N ARG A 39 -12.67 -3.61 26.76
CA ARG A 39 -11.26 -3.71 27.19
C ARG A 39 -10.29 -4.33 26.18
N THR A 40 -9.15 -3.64 26.13
CA THR A 40 -7.90 -3.85 25.42
C THR A 40 -7.29 -5.23 25.68
N ASN A 41 -7.46 -6.15 24.75
CA ASN A 41 -6.46 -7.19 24.51
C ASN A 41 -6.25 -7.31 22.99
N SER A 42 -5.21 -8.03 22.58
CA SER A 42 -4.91 -8.28 21.16
C SER A 42 -6.05 -8.94 20.39
N SER A 43 -7.10 -9.42 21.09
CA SER A 43 -8.30 -10.03 20.50
C SER A 43 -9.35 -9.00 20.01
N PHE A 44 -9.08 -7.70 20.12
CA PHE A 44 -9.96 -6.62 19.61
C PHE A 44 -9.25 -5.63 18.69
N ASP A 45 -8.10 -6.02 18.16
CA ASP A 45 -7.31 -5.21 17.22
C ASP A 45 -7.03 -3.79 17.72
N GLU A 46 -6.83 -3.66 19.04
CA GLU A 46 -6.51 -2.40 19.74
C GLU A 46 -7.63 -1.34 19.75
N GLY A 47 -8.78 -1.63 19.14
CA GLY A 47 -9.94 -0.74 19.13
C GLY A 47 -10.58 -0.62 20.51
N ARG A 48 -11.11 0.57 20.80
CA ARG A 48 -11.70 0.93 22.09
C ARG A 48 -13.12 1.43 21.92
N HIS A 49 -13.95 1.13 22.90
CA HIS A 49 -15.30 1.62 23.01
C HIS A 49 -15.38 2.66 24.14
N GLU A 50 -16.07 3.77 23.90
CA GLU A 50 -16.30 4.80 24.91
C GLU A 50 -17.73 5.34 24.80
N LEU A 51 -18.48 5.23 25.91
CA LEU A 51 -19.75 5.94 26.06
C LEU A 51 -19.45 7.36 26.53
N VAL A 52 -19.74 8.34 25.68
CA VAL A 52 -19.69 9.75 26.09
C VAL A 52 -21.10 10.13 26.55
N ASP A 53 -21.31 10.11 27.86
CA ASP A 53 -22.58 10.50 28.49
C ASP A 53 -22.59 12.02 28.74
N ASP A 54 -22.52 12.82 27.67
CA ASP A 54 -22.53 14.29 27.71
C ASP A 54 -23.93 14.90 27.49
N GLY A 55 -24.97 14.08 27.50
CA GLY A 55 -26.34 14.47 27.15
C GLY A 55 -26.62 14.52 25.64
N ASN A 56 -25.63 14.29 24.76
CA ASN A 56 -25.78 14.31 23.31
C ASN A 56 -25.94 12.92 22.65
N GLN A 57 -26.01 11.84 23.44
CA GLN A 57 -26.35 10.50 22.92
C GLN A 57 -25.41 10.06 21.79
N VAL A 58 -24.12 10.02 22.13
CA VAL A 58 -23.07 9.59 21.21
C VAL A 58 -22.49 8.28 21.71
N ASP A 59 -22.43 7.29 20.83
CA ASP A 59 -21.68 6.06 21.07
C ASP A 59 -20.43 6.02 20.19
N HIS A 60 -19.26 5.72 20.77
CA HIS A 60 -17.97 5.95 20.13
C HIS A 60 -17.09 4.69 20.14
N ILE A 61 -16.53 4.36 18.98
CA ILE A 61 -15.45 3.37 18.83
C ILE A 61 -14.26 4.02 18.16
N TYR A 62 -13.06 3.88 18.73
CA TYR A 62 -11.86 4.50 18.19
C TYR A 62 -10.59 3.68 18.42
N TRP A 63 -9.59 3.97 17.60
CA TRP A 63 -8.23 3.47 17.72
C TRP A 63 -7.33 4.61 18.21
N PRO A 64 -6.77 4.57 19.43
CA PRO A 64 -5.81 5.55 19.93
C PRO A 64 -4.72 5.97 18.93
N LEU A 65 -4.14 7.15 19.10
CA LEU A 65 -3.06 7.70 18.24
C LEU A 65 -1.83 6.78 18.11
N ASN A 66 -1.57 5.97 19.14
CA ASN A 66 -0.48 5.00 19.18
C ASN A 66 -0.89 3.59 18.73
N SER A 67 -2.14 3.39 18.34
CA SER A 67 -2.66 2.13 17.78
C SER A 67 -2.91 2.27 16.29
N ILE A 68 -2.88 1.13 15.60
CA ILE A 68 -3.06 1.09 14.15
C ILE A 68 -4.31 0.26 13.86
N PRO A 69 -5.39 0.88 13.34
CA PRO A 69 -6.57 0.13 12.94
C PRO A 69 -6.20 -0.88 11.84
N PRO A 70 -6.71 -2.12 11.88
CA PRO A 70 -6.48 -3.07 10.79
C PRO A 70 -6.86 -2.53 9.41
N ILE A 71 -6.08 -2.88 8.40
CA ILE A 71 -6.41 -2.61 7.01
C ILE A 71 -7.43 -3.66 6.55
N GLY A 72 -8.47 -3.21 5.85
CA GLY A 72 -9.48 -4.01 5.19
C GLY A 72 -10.88 -3.43 5.38
N SER A 73 -11.90 -4.27 5.16
CA SER A 73 -13.30 -3.88 5.29
C SER A 73 -13.83 -4.07 6.70
N TYR A 74 -14.30 -2.98 7.30
CA TYR A 74 -15.07 -2.91 8.53
C TYR A 74 -16.55 -3.04 8.22
N LYS A 75 -17.27 -3.84 9.01
CA LYS A 75 -18.73 -3.85 9.01
C LYS A 75 -19.20 -2.90 10.10
N VAL A 76 -20.03 -1.94 9.71
CA VAL A 76 -20.60 -0.95 10.60
C VAL A 76 -22.04 -1.34 10.87
N CYS A 77 -22.36 -1.53 12.15
CA CYS A 77 -23.70 -1.89 12.58
C CYS A 77 -24.15 -1.02 13.77
N PHE A 78 -25.45 -0.97 13.99
CA PHE A 78 -26.05 -0.26 15.10
C PHE A 78 -27.23 -1.05 15.68
N SER A 79 -27.19 -1.27 16.99
CA SER A 79 -28.32 -1.81 17.74
C SER A 79 -29.16 -0.66 18.25
N THR A 80 -30.44 -0.68 17.88
CA THR A 80 -31.40 0.34 18.34
C THR A 80 -31.81 0.14 19.80
N GLY A 81 -31.61 -1.05 20.37
CA GLY A 81 -31.77 -1.30 21.81
C GLY A 81 -33.16 -0.90 22.32
N SER A 82 -33.20 0.07 23.24
CA SER A 82 -34.46 0.60 23.80
C SER A 82 -35.03 1.78 23.02
N LEU A 83 -34.36 2.27 21.98
CA LEU A 83 -34.75 3.46 21.21
C LEU A 83 -36.10 3.32 20.51
N LEU A 84 -36.52 2.08 20.22
CA LEU A 84 -37.78 1.76 19.54
C LEU A 84 -38.78 1.01 20.45
N ASN A 85 -38.51 0.92 21.76
CA ASN A 85 -39.43 0.30 22.73
C ASN A 85 -40.46 1.34 23.21
N GLY A 86 -41.49 1.58 22.41
CA GLY A 86 -42.61 2.46 22.75
C GLY A 86 -43.79 2.31 21.77
N THR A 87 -44.96 2.81 22.15
CA THR A 87 -46.20 2.77 21.33
C THR A 87 -46.12 3.62 20.05
N ASP A 88 -45.19 4.57 19.99
CA ASP A 88 -44.82 5.27 18.75
C ASP A 88 -43.70 4.52 18.04
N GLN A 89 -44.08 3.63 17.12
CA GLN A 89 -43.19 2.96 16.16
C GLN A 89 -42.70 3.91 15.04
N SER A 90 -42.37 5.16 15.36
CA SER A 90 -41.71 6.03 14.38
C SER A 90 -40.27 5.58 14.15
N SER A 91 -39.80 5.71 12.91
CA SER A 91 -38.46 5.34 12.52
C SER A 91 -37.41 6.14 13.30
N ILE A 92 -36.20 5.61 13.39
CA ILE A 92 -35.04 6.30 13.95
C ILE A 92 -33.94 6.40 12.91
N THR A 93 -33.54 7.63 12.63
CA THR A 93 -32.34 7.90 11.83
C THR A 93 -31.12 7.93 12.73
N VAL A 94 -30.09 7.20 12.30
CA VAL A 94 -28.76 7.09 12.88
C VAL A 94 -27.76 7.67 11.88
N THR A 95 -26.86 8.51 12.37
CA THR A 95 -25.73 9.07 11.62
C THR A 95 -24.45 8.54 12.24
N ILE A 96 -23.61 7.88 11.44
CA ILE A 96 -22.27 7.44 11.81
C ILE A 96 -21.28 8.42 11.21
N GLU A 97 -20.58 9.17 12.05
CA GLU A 97 -19.43 9.99 11.65
C GLU A 97 -18.17 9.13 11.70
N ILE A 98 -17.41 9.13 10.62
CA ILE A 98 -16.14 8.40 10.50
C ILE A 98 -15.04 9.42 10.34
N ARG A 99 -14.01 9.32 11.17
CA ARG A 99 -12.88 10.24 11.16
C ARG A 99 -11.60 9.46 11.03
N HIS A 100 -10.78 9.88 10.09
CA HIS A 100 -9.40 9.48 9.94
C HIS A 100 -8.53 10.74 10.05
N ILE A 101 -7.37 10.64 10.69
CA ILE A 101 -6.47 11.79 10.80
C ILE A 101 -6.04 12.26 9.40
N GLY A 102 -6.09 13.57 9.19
CA GLY A 102 -5.74 14.21 7.93
C GLY A 102 -6.80 14.11 6.83
N GLN A 103 -7.94 13.45 7.07
CA GLN A 103 -9.02 13.29 6.09
C GLN A 103 -10.27 14.10 6.47
N PRO A 104 -11.10 14.48 5.47
CA PRO A 104 -12.45 14.99 5.72
C PRO A 104 -13.29 14.00 6.54
N ILE A 105 -14.27 14.49 7.29
CA ILE A 105 -15.20 13.64 8.03
C ILE A 105 -16.15 12.99 7.03
N GLU A 106 -16.24 11.67 7.07
CA GLU A 106 -17.22 10.91 6.30
C GLU A 106 -18.46 10.60 7.15
N THR A 107 -19.62 10.42 6.49
CA THR A 107 -20.87 10.13 7.18
C THR A 107 -21.64 9.00 6.51
N MET A 108 -22.09 8.02 7.30
CA MET A 108 -23.13 7.08 6.90
C MET A 108 -24.43 7.43 7.60
N ILE A 109 -25.55 7.39 6.86
CA ILE A 109 -26.88 7.67 7.41
C ILE A 109 -27.76 6.46 7.16
N HIS A 110 -28.42 5.97 8.19
CA HIS A 110 -29.34 4.83 8.10
C HIS A 110 -30.59 5.07 8.93
N THR A 111 -31.73 4.54 8.47
CA THR A 111 -33.02 4.68 9.16
C THR A 111 -33.58 3.32 9.52
N PHE A 112 -33.74 3.07 10.82
CA PHE A 112 -34.33 1.84 11.34
C PHE A 112 -35.83 2.02 11.58
N ASN A 113 -36.63 1.07 11.11
CA ASN A 113 -38.08 1.04 11.29
C ASN A 113 -38.55 -0.01 12.31
N LYS A 114 -37.62 -0.83 12.83
CA LYS A 114 -37.89 -1.89 13.80
C LYS A 114 -36.78 -1.97 14.84
N SER A 115 -37.13 -2.43 16.05
CA SER A 115 -36.15 -2.64 17.12
C SER A 115 -35.17 -3.76 16.75
N THR A 116 -33.91 -3.56 17.11
CA THR A 116 -32.77 -4.42 16.83
C THR A 116 -31.90 -4.52 18.08
N THR A 117 -31.82 -5.71 18.67
CA THR A 117 -31.19 -5.92 19.99
C THR A 117 -30.00 -6.88 19.97
N THR A 118 -29.63 -7.41 18.80
CA THR A 118 -28.49 -8.33 18.66
C THR A 118 -27.17 -7.55 18.64
N LEU A 119 -26.39 -7.69 19.73
CA LEU A 119 -25.12 -6.97 19.91
C LEU A 119 -23.89 -7.73 19.38
N ASN A 120 -24.02 -9.01 19.06
CA ASN A 120 -22.93 -9.92 18.72
C ASN A 120 -22.82 -10.26 17.22
N GLU A 121 -23.82 -9.92 16.42
CA GLU A 121 -23.87 -10.24 15.00
C GLU A 121 -23.84 -8.95 14.17
N CYS A 122 -22.63 -8.45 13.89
CA CYS A 122 -22.44 -7.43 12.87
C CYS A 122 -22.05 -8.08 11.55
N LEU A 123 -23.07 -8.61 10.87
CA LEU A 123 -22.97 -9.28 9.56
C LEU A 123 -23.83 -8.54 8.55
N GLU A 124 -23.50 -8.60 7.26
CA GLU A 124 -24.25 -7.90 6.21
C GLU A 124 -25.73 -8.31 6.12
N ARG A 125 -26.06 -9.53 6.56
CA ARG A 125 -27.43 -10.05 6.60
C ARG A 125 -28.18 -9.70 7.89
N SER A 126 -27.51 -9.05 8.85
CA SER A 126 -28.11 -8.71 10.14
C SER A 126 -28.98 -7.46 10.03
N ASP A 127 -30.04 -7.42 10.84
CA ASP A 127 -30.92 -6.25 10.93
C ASP A 127 -30.25 -5.02 11.54
N THR A 128 -29.06 -5.16 12.13
CA THR A 128 -28.26 -4.06 12.69
C THR A 128 -27.31 -3.44 11.66
N PHE A 129 -27.16 -4.05 10.48
CA PHE A 129 -26.16 -3.64 9.49
C PHE A 129 -26.49 -2.27 8.87
N ILE A 130 -25.51 -1.37 8.89
CA ILE A 130 -25.60 -0.04 8.27
C ILE A 130 -24.86 -0.05 6.93
N GLY A 131 -23.64 -0.57 6.89
CA GLY A 131 -22.79 -0.53 5.72
C GLY A 131 -21.37 -1.03 5.94
N LEU A 132 -20.59 -0.99 4.87
CA LEU A 132 -19.16 -1.28 4.89
C LEU A 132 -18.35 0.01 4.91
N TYR A 133 -17.31 0.04 5.73
CA TYR A 133 -16.25 1.04 5.66
C TYR A 133 -14.93 0.33 5.38
N SER A 134 -14.24 0.66 4.31
CA SER A 134 -13.00 -0.03 3.95
C SER A 134 -11.81 0.90 4.12
N ILE A 135 -10.83 0.45 4.89
CA ILE A 135 -9.48 0.99 4.88
C ILE A 135 -8.69 0.04 4.00
N GLY A 136 -8.67 0.25 2.69
CA GLY A 136 -8.20 -0.75 1.75
C GLY A 136 -6.84 -0.43 1.13
N MET A 137 -5.92 -1.40 1.17
CA MET A 137 -5.03 -1.66 0.03
C MET A 137 -5.83 -2.48 -0.97
N LEU A 138 -5.92 -2.04 -2.22
CA LEU A 138 -6.67 -2.80 -3.22
C LEU A 138 -5.85 -4.01 -3.69
N SER A 139 -6.54 -5.10 -4.01
CA SER A 139 -6.04 -6.31 -4.68
C SER A 139 -5.56 -6.07 -6.12
N LEU A 140 -5.29 -4.82 -6.50
CA LEU A 140 -4.75 -4.39 -7.78
C LEU A 140 -3.33 -3.80 -7.62
N ASN A 141 -2.69 -4.07 -6.47
CA ASN A 141 -1.33 -3.61 -6.14
C ASN A 141 -1.20 -2.09 -6.10
N ILE A 142 -2.29 -1.47 -5.70
CA ILE A 142 -2.42 -0.04 -5.51
C ILE A 142 -2.68 0.22 -4.02
N LEU A 143 -1.97 1.19 -3.46
CA LEU A 143 -2.23 1.76 -2.15
C LEU A 143 -3.02 3.05 -2.35
N CYS A 144 -4.33 2.98 -2.12
CA CYS A 144 -5.24 4.11 -2.23
C CYS A 144 -5.68 4.54 -0.83
N PHE A 145 -5.56 5.83 -0.52
CA PHE A 145 -5.87 6.34 0.82
C PHE A 145 -7.34 6.80 0.98
N ASP A 146 -8.22 6.46 0.04
CA ASP A 146 -9.65 6.86 -0.01
C ASP A 146 -10.47 5.96 -1.00
N LYS A 147 -11.65 6.42 -1.47
CA LYS A 147 -12.53 5.78 -2.46
C LYS A 147 -11.83 5.54 -3.80
N CYS A 148 -11.19 4.40 -3.93
CA CYS A 148 -10.92 3.80 -5.22
C CYS A 148 -12.09 2.88 -5.63
N THR A 149 -12.69 3.14 -6.79
CA THR A 149 -13.74 2.27 -7.35
C THR A 149 -13.06 1.02 -7.89
N GLY A 150 -13.40 -0.15 -7.35
CA GLY A 150 -12.77 -1.41 -7.73
C GLY A 150 -13.05 -1.84 -9.17
N TYR A 151 -12.05 -2.52 -9.74
CA TYR A 151 -12.03 -3.30 -10.98
C TYR A 151 -12.15 -2.53 -12.29
N GLU A 152 -11.05 -1.92 -12.74
CA GLU A 152 -10.98 -1.26 -14.05
C GLU A 152 -9.56 -1.44 -14.64
N PRO A 153 -9.41 -1.53 -15.98
CA PRO A 153 -8.19 -2.00 -16.61
C PRO A 153 -7.00 -1.10 -16.32
N MET A 154 -5.80 -1.71 -16.25
CA MET A 154 -4.54 -0.96 -16.23
C MET A 154 -4.53 0.10 -17.34
N GLU A 155 -4.19 1.34 -16.98
CA GLU A 155 -4.06 2.42 -17.95
C GLU A 155 -2.92 3.38 -17.58
N ALA A 156 -2.51 4.19 -18.54
CA ALA A 156 -1.58 5.28 -18.30
C ALA A 156 -2.23 6.35 -17.40
N LEU A 157 -1.43 6.98 -16.54
CA LEU A 157 -1.83 8.16 -15.79
C LEU A 157 -1.91 9.39 -16.72
N PRO A 158 -2.86 10.33 -16.48
CA PRO A 158 -3.80 10.33 -15.37
C PRO A 158 -4.95 9.36 -15.60
N SER A 159 -5.26 8.58 -14.56
CA SER A 159 -6.47 7.78 -14.52
C SER A 159 -7.58 8.54 -13.80
N TYR A 160 -8.78 8.53 -14.36
CA TYR A 160 -9.97 9.12 -13.75
C TYR A 160 -10.56 8.23 -12.64
N HIS A 161 -10.00 7.04 -12.44
CA HIS A 161 -10.40 6.11 -11.38
C HIS A 161 -9.79 6.45 -10.01
N PHE A 162 -8.79 7.34 -9.97
CA PHE A 162 -8.14 7.77 -8.73
C PHE A 162 -8.48 9.23 -8.43
N ASN A 163 -9.46 9.43 -7.56
CA ASN A 163 -9.88 10.77 -7.11
C ASN A 163 -9.16 11.26 -5.86
N SER A 164 -8.21 10.46 -5.35
CA SER A 164 -7.52 10.69 -4.10
C SER A 164 -6.05 10.26 -4.20
N PRO A 165 -5.20 10.61 -3.22
CA PRO A 165 -3.82 10.17 -3.19
C PRO A 165 -3.68 8.65 -3.28
N THR A 166 -2.91 8.21 -4.26
CA THR A 166 -2.79 6.82 -4.68
C THR A 166 -1.33 6.55 -5.07
N ALA A 167 -0.75 5.52 -4.46
CA ALA A 167 0.54 4.96 -4.84
C ALA A 167 0.31 3.74 -5.75
N LEU A 168 0.93 3.76 -6.93
CA LEU A 168 0.87 2.71 -7.94
C LEU A 168 2.25 2.10 -8.11
N PRO A 169 2.72 1.26 -7.16
CA PRO A 169 4.03 0.63 -7.25
C PRO A 169 4.12 -0.36 -8.40
N TYR A 170 3.03 -1.05 -8.72
CA TYR A 170 2.98 -2.04 -9.79
C TYR A 170 1.52 -2.31 -10.14
N TRP A 171 0.82 -1.33 -10.72
CA TRP A 171 -0.60 -1.50 -11.03
C TRP A 171 -0.77 -2.49 -12.19
N ASP A 172 -1.19 -3.70 -11.82
CA ASP A 172 -1.32 -4.86 -12.68
C ASP A 172 -2.23 -5.93 -12.04
N GLU A 173 -2.59 -6.96 -12.80
CA GLU A 173 -3.38 -8.11 -12.37
C GLU A 173 -2.48 -9.16 -11.68
N LEU A 174 -2.23 -8.94 -10.39
CA LEU A 174 -1.52 -9.91 -9.53
C LEU A 174 -2.48 -10.58 -8.54
N VAL A 175 -2.17 -11.82 -8.20
CA VAL A 175 -2.92 -12.69 -7.30
C VAL A 175 -2.02 -13.32 -6.24
N ILE A 176 -2.63 -13.72 -5.13
CA ILE A 176 -2.02 -14.60 -4.14
C ILE A 176 -2.41 -16.03 -4.54
N SER A 177 -1.43 -16.84 -4.92
CA SER A 177 -1.64 -18.22 -5.31
C SER A 177 -1.98 -19.08 -4.09
N ASP A 178 -3.00 -19.93 -4.20
CA ASP A 178 -3.42 -20.80 -3.09
C ASP A 178 -2.32 -21.80 -2.71
N GLY A 179 -2.12 -22.01 -1.41
CA GLY A 179 -1.11 -22.92 -0.87
C GLY A 179 0.36 -22.45 -0.98
N THR A 180 0.63 -21.20 -1.35
CA THR A 180 2.00 -20.64 -1.40
C THR A 180 2.26 -19.72 -0.21
N SER A 181 3.51 -19.23 -0.10
CA SER A 181 3.89 -18.17 0.85
C SER A 181 3.73 -16.76 0.26
N GLU A 182 2.97 -16.60 -0.82
CA GLU A 182 2.66 -15.29 -1.40
C GLU A 182 1.74 -14.51 -0.46
N GLY A 183 1.84 -13.18 -0.51
CA GLY A 183 1.07 -12.32 0.36
C GLY A 183 1.44 -10.85 0.26
N ILE A 184 0.65 -10.07 0.97
CA ILE A 184 0.93 -8.66 1.24
C ILE A 184 1.18 -8.54 2.74
N TYR A 185 2.40 -8.16 3.08
CA TYR A 185 2.86 -7.98 4.45
C TYR A 185 3.06 -6.50 4.74
N TYR A 186 3.11 -6.14 6.01
CA TYR A 186 3.55 -4.81 6.40
C TYR A 186 4.37 -4.85 7.68
N PHE A 187 5.28 -3.88 7.78
CA PHE A 187 6.15 -3.69 8.92
C PHE A 187 6.32 -2.19 9.19
N ILE A 188 6.50 -1.82 10.45
CA ILE A 188 6.77 -0.44 10.83
C ILE A 188 8.11 -0.40 11.52
N ASN A 189 9.01 0.40 10.95
CA ASN A 189 10.35 0.60 11.49
C ASN A 189 10.47 2.00 12.11
N GLY A 190 11.32 2.14 13.12
CA GLY A 190 11.65 3.44 13.72
C GLY A 190 10.79 3.85 14.91
N ASN A 191 11.07 5.04 15.42
CA ASN A 191 10.41 5.63 16.60
C ASN A 191 9.41 6.70 16.17
N THR A 192 8.45 7.03 17.05
CA THR A 192 7.46 8.09 16.85
C THR A 192 8.05 9.35 16.25
N SER A 193 7.33 9.97 15.31
CA SER A 193 7.75 11.12 14.49
C SER A 193 8.83 10.84 13.44
N ASN A 194 9.35 9.61 13.36
CA ASN A 194 10.29 9.18 12.32
C ASN A 194 10.07 7.70 11.95
N ARG A 195 8.82 7.23 11.99
CA ARG A 195 8.48 5.87 11.56
C ARG A 195 8.46 5.77 10.04
N THR A 196 8.79 4.59 9.55
CA THR A 196 8.55 4.19 8.16
C THR A 196 7.58 3.03 8.17
N VAL A 197 6.45 3.17 7.47
CA VAL A 197 5.56 2.06 7.18
C VAL A 197 6.01 1.44 5.87
N ILE A 198 6.25 0.13 5.90
CA ILE A 198 6.72 -0.65 4.76
C ILE A 198 5.63 -1.66 4.45
N PHE A 199 5.09 -1.62 3.25
CA PHE A 199 4.25 -2.68 2.69
C PHE A 199 5.10 -3.53 1.77
N GLU A 200 5.05 -4.85 1.91
CA GLU A 200 5.79 -5.79 1.08
C GLU A 200 4.80 -6.66 0.32
N TYR A 201 4.95 -6.68 -0.99
CA TYR A 201 4.13 -7.45 -1.91
C TYR A 201 4.98 -8.58 -2.46
N TYR A 202 4.53 -9.82 -2.28
CA TYR A 202 5.09 -10.99 -2.91
C TYR A 202 3.96 -11.78 -3.56
N LEU A 203 3.77 -11.60 -4.86
CA LEU A 203 2.57 -12.01 -5.59
C LEU A 203 2.92 -12.54 -6.98
N THR A 204 1.98 -13.24 -7.60
CA THR A 204 2.14 -13.84 -8.93
C THR A 204 1.12 -13.24 -9.91
N HIS A 205 1.43 -13.20 -11.20
CA HIS A 205 0.48 -12.77 -12.23
C HIS A 205 -0.68 -13.77 -12.39
N ASP A 206 -1.91 -13.27 -12.49
CA ASP A 206 -3.12 -14.11 -12.55
C ASP A 206 -3.10 -15.12 -13.70
N THR A 207 -2.61 -14.69 -14.86
CA THR A 207 -2.56 -15.53 -16.08
C THR A 207 -1.20 -16.19 -16.33
N GLN A 208 -0.18 -15.86 -15.52
CA GLN A 208 1.20 -16.31 -15.70
C GLN A 208 1.82 -16.75 -14.35
N PRO A 209 1.58 -17.99 -13.92
CA PRO A 209 2.02 -18.50 -12.62
C PRO A 209 3.55 -18.49 -12.38
N ASN A 210 4.34 -18.31 -13.44
CA ASN A 210 5.80 -18.24 -13.38
C ASN A 210 6.34 -16.80 -13.36
N GLU A 211 5.47 -15.80 -13.47
CA GLU A 211 5.83 -14.39 -13.39
C GLU A 211 5.42 -13.85 -12.02
N TYR A 212 6.40 -13.59 -11.18
CA TYR A 212 6.19 -13.10 -9.82
C TYR A 212 6.72 -11.67 -9.66
N CYS A 213 6.11 -10.95 -8.72
CA CYS A 213 6.45 -9.60 -8.36
C CYS A 213 6.72 -9.55 -6.86
N HIS A 214 7.94 -9.17 -6.51
CA HIS A 214 8.41 -8.95 -5.15
C HIS A 214 8.91 -7.51 -5.02
N PHE A 215 8.15 -6.68 -4.31
CA PHE A 215 8.48 -5.27 -4.14
C PHE A 215 7.96 -4.72 -2.82
N GLN A 216 8.50 -3.59 -2.40
CA GLN A 216 8.10 -2.87 -1.20
C GLN A 216 7.64 -1.45 -1.52
N VAL A 217 6.70 -0.95 -0.71
CA VAL A 217 6.22 0.42 -0.72
C VAL A 217 6.44 1.05 0.64
N LEU A 218 7.18 2.16 0.67
CA LEU A 218 7.60 2.82 1.87
C LEU A 218 6.94 4.20 1.98
N PHE A 219 6.31 4.45 3.13
CA PHE A 219 5.81 5.76 3.55
C PHE A 219 6.56 6.24 4.78
N PHE A 220 6.95 7.51 4.79
CA PHE A 220 7.79 8.09 5.82
C PHE A 220 7.02 9.11 6.64
N GLU A 221 6.92 8.90 7.96
CA GLU A 221 6.26 9.83 8.87
C GLU A 221 6.91 11.22 8.85
N ALA A 222 8.24 11.28 8.74
CA ALA A 222 9.00 12.53 8.72
C ALA A 222 9.03 13.22 7.34
N LYS A 223 8.55 12.57 6.29
CA LYS A 223 8.57 13.08 4.91
C LYS A 223 7.20 12.87 4.23
N PRO A 224 6.18 13.67 4.60
CA PRO A 224 4.89 13.60 3.93
C PRO A 224 5.06 13.87 2.42
N ASN A 225 4.15 13.33 1.60
CA ASN A 225 4.14 13.47 0.14
C ASN A 225 5.35 12.84 -0.59
N ILE A 226 6.14 12.02 0.12
CA ILE A 226 7.16 11.16 -0.45
C ILE A 226 6.72 9.70 -0.33
N VAL A 227 6.72 8.98 -1.45
CA VAL A 227 6.55 7.52 -1.47
C VAL A 227 7.72 6.89 -2.20
N GLN A 228 8.24 5.79 -1.66
CA GLN A 228 9.35 5.06 -2.26
C GLN A 228 8.93 3.63 -2.57
N TYR A 229 9.26 3.18 -3.79
CA TYR A 229 9.12 1.80 -4.23
C TYR A 229 10.51 1.16 -4.27
N ILE A 230 10.61 -0.08 -3.81
CA ILE A 230 11.82 -0.91 -3.90
C ILE A 230 11.43 -2.22 -4.58
N TYR A 231 12.00 -2.48 -5.75
CA TYR A 231 11.77 -3.71 -6.49
C TYR A 231 12.87 -4.70 -6.15
N LEU A 232 12.50 -5.81 -5.52
CA LEU A 232 13.42 -6.87 -5.12
C LEU A 232 13.59 -7.85 -6.27
N ASP A 233 12.48 -8.31 -6.84
CA ASP A 233 12.45 -9.15 -8.04
C ASP A 233 11.14 -8.97 -8.80
N VAL A 234 11.19 -8.74 -10.11
CA VAL A 234 10.00 -8.55 -10.97
C VAL A 234 10.28 -9.22 -12.31
N THR A 235 9.68 -10.39 -12.53
CA THR A 235 10.13 -11.30 -13.61
C THR A 235 9.91 -10.73 -15.02
N ASN A 236 8.84 -9.96 -15.24
CA ASN A 236 8.51 -9.38 -16.54
C ASN A 236 8.91 -7.90 -16.71
N GLY A 237 9.62 -7.35 -15.72
CA GLY A 237 10.24 -6.03 -15.79
C GLY A 237 9.30 -4.86 -16.10
N GLY A 238 8.03 -4.92 -15.67
CA GLY A 238 7.06 -3.83 -15.90
C GLY A 238 6.42 -3.82 -17.29
N LYS A 239 6.51 -4.93 -18.02
CA LYS A 239 5.93 -5.08 -19.38
C LYS A 239 4.43 -4.79 -19.44
N THR A 240 3.70 -5.06 -18.35
CA THR A 240 2.24 -4.93 -18.27
C THR A 240 1.81 -3.84 -17.29
N ALA A 241 2.63 -3.48 -16.31
CA ALA A 241 2.20 -2.58 -15.24
C ALA A 241 2.23 -1.09 -15.59
N THR A 242 1.42 -0.33 -14.85
CA THR A 242 1.60 1.11 -14.64
C THR A 242 2.36 1.34 -13.33
N VAL A 243 3.41 2.16 -13.38
CA VAL A 243 4.17 2.60 -12.20
C VAL A 243 4.08 4.11 -12.06
N GLY A 244 3.59 4.57 -10.92
CA GLY A 244 3.41 6.00 -10.68
C GLY A 244 2.87 6.35 -9.31
N SER A 245 2.45 7.60 -9.19
CA SER A 245 1.70 8.13 -8.06
C SER A 245 0.70 9.18 -8.55
N SER A 246 -0.48 9.22 -7.95
CA SER A 246 -1.49 10.25 -8.18
C SER A 246 -1.78 10.92 -6.85
N SER A 247 -1.61 12.23 -6.69
CA SER A 247 -2.03 12.95 -5.47
C SER A 247 -2.41 14.40 -5.79
N GLY A 248 -3.38 14.58 -6.70
CA GLY A 248 -3.68 15.87 -7.34
C GLY A 248 -3.08 15.87 -8.76
N PRO A 249 -1.86 16.39 -8.98
CA PRO A 249 -1.10 16.07 -10.18
C PRO A 249 -0.61 14.61 -10.14
N PHE A 250 -0.45 14.01 -11.32
CA PHE A 250 0.01 12.65 -11.48
C PHE A 250 1.48 12.62 -11.91
N ILE A 251 2.20 11.60 -11.44
CA ILE A 251 3.57 11.30 -11.83
C ILE A 251 3.58 9.87 -12.33
N GLN A 252 3.96 9.67 -13.59
CA GLN A 252 4.15 8.35 -14.17
C GLN A 252 5.62 8.10 -14.44
N TYR A 253 6.13 6.97 -13.94
CA TYR A 253 7.43 6.47 -14.33
C TYR A 253 7.33 5.63 -15.62
N SER A 254 6.43 4.65 -15.64
CA SER A 254 6.25 3.75 -16.77
C SER A 254 4.80 3.30 -16.92
N PHE A 255 4.46 2.89 -18.14
CA PHE A 255 3.20 2.25 -18.51
C PHE A 255 3.49 1.20 -19.58
N GLN A 256 3.30 -0.08 -19.25
CA GLN A 256 3.51 -1.20 -20.17
C GLN A 256 4.88 -1.17 -20.88
N GLN A 257 5.93 -0.85 -20.11
CA GLN A 257 7.28 -0.73 -20.65
C GLN A 257 8.13 -1.91 -20.17
N PRO A 258 8.46 -2.87 -21.06
CA PRO A 258 9.31 -3.99 -20.69
C PRO A 258 10.71 -3.50 -20.30
N PHE A 259 11.29 -4.15 -19.28
CA PHE A 259 12.60 -3.83 -18.70
C PHE A 259 12.70 -2.43 -18.08
N SER A 260 11.58 -1.75 -17.85
CA SER A 260 11.56 -0.48 -17.09
C SER A 260 11.81 -0.72 -15.60
N ILE A 261 11.45 -1.91 -15.10
CA ILE A 261 11.69 -2.31 -13.72
C ILE A 261 12.79 -3.36 -13.68
N LEU A 262 13.78 -3.13 -12.81
CA LEU A 262 14.92 -4.02 -12.61
C LEU A 262 14.98 -4.48 -11.15
N PRO A 263 15.54 -5.68 -10.88
CA PRO A 263 15.88 -6.08 -9.52
C PRO A 263 16.80 -5.07 -8.85
N ASN A 264 16.60 -4.89 -7.54
CA ASN A 264 17.28 -3.90 -6.70
C ASN A 264 17.06 -2.44 -7.15
N MET A 265 16.00 -2.14 -7.88
CA MET A 265 15.69 -0.77 -8.27
C MET A 265 14.88 -0.07 -7.18
N SER A 266 15.16 1.20 -6.96
CA SER A 266 14.31 2.05 -6.13
C SER A 266 13.85 3.28 -6.90
N ILE A 267 12.55 3.56 -6.79
CA ILE A 267 11.92 4.75 -7.35
C ILE A 267 11.35 5.55 -6.20
N THR A 268 11.72 6.82 -6.10
CA THR A 268 11.14 7.73 -5.12
C THR A 268 10.32 8.78 -5.84
N PHE A 269 9.04 8.89 -5.50
CA PHE A 269 8.13 9.90 -6.00
C PHE A 269 8.03 11.02 -4.96
N ASP A 270 8.22 12.26 -5.41
CA ASP A 270 7.99 13.48 -4.64
C ASP A 270 6.80 14.22 -5.25
N THR A 271 5.66 14.11 -4.59
CA THR A 271 4.41 14.69 -5.08
C THR A 271 4.28 16.18 -4.80
N ASN A 272 5.15 16.76 -3.96
CA ASN A 272 5.22 18.21 -3.80
C ASN A 272 5.79 18.86 -5.07
N ASN A 273 6.82 18.23 -5.64
CA ASN A 273 7.56 18.75 -6.78
C ASN A 273 7.10 18.15 -8.13
N ASN A 274 6.20 17.16 -8.09
CA ASN A 274 5.75 16.42 -9.25
C ASN A 274 6.92 15.75 -10.01
N THR A 275 7.85 15.16 -9.25
CA THR A 275 9.08 14.54 -9.79
C THR A 275 9.26 13.12 -9.25
N TYR A 276 10.05 12.33 -9.97
CA TYR A 276 10.55 11.05 -9.48
C TYR A 276 12.05 10.94 -9.67
N THR A 277 12.70 10.16 -8.81
CA THR A 277 14.10 9.78 -8.95
C THR A 277 14.24 8.27 -8.96
N VAL A 278 15.13 7.76 -9.81
CA VAL A 278 15.40 6.34 -9.96
C VAL A 278 16.85 6.05 -9.61
N VAL A 279 17.07 5.03 -8.79
CA VAL A 279 18.40 4.53 -8.44
C VAL A 279 18.41 3.00 -8.44
N LEU A 280 19.58 2.41 -8.65
CA LEU A 280 19.84 0.99 -8.42
C LEU A 280 20.53 0.84 -7.06
N LEU A 281 19.97 0.02 -6.19
CA LEU A 281 20.52 -0.31 -4.88
C LEU A 281 21.70 -1.27 -5.08
N CYS A 282 22.83 -0.94 -4.47
CA CYS A 282 24.10 -1.64 -4.62
C CYS A 282 24.77 -1.79 -3.25
N GLY A 283 24.25 -2.72 -2.45
CA GLY A 283 24.64 -2.88 -1.05
C GLY A 283 24.40 -1.59 -0.26
N SER A 284 25.49 -0.95 0.18
CA SER A 284 25.44 0.33 0.91
C SER A 284 25.40 1.58 0.01
N LYS A 285 25.46 1.41 -1.31
CA LYS A 285 25.49 2.51 -2.29
C LYS A 285 24.25 2.55 -3.16
N THR A 286 24.02 3.69 -3.78
CA THR A 286 23.04 3.89 -4.85
C THR A 286 23.75 4.23 -6.14
N CYS A 287 23.41 3.51 -7.20
CA CYS A 287 23.91 3.73 -8.55
C CYS A 287 22.85 4.44 -9.39
N THR A 288 23.28 5.23 -10.36
CA THR A 288 22.39 5.84 -11.37
C THR A 288 21.93 4.78 -12.39
N MET A 289 20.91 5.10 -13.18
CA MET A 289 20.42 4.19 -14.24
C MET A 289 21.45 3.92 -15.35
N ASP A 290 22.45 4.79 -15.50
CA ASP A 290 23.56 4.62 -16.41
C ASP A 290 24.68 3.74 -15.83
N GLU A 291 24.51 3.20 -14.62
CA GLU A 291 25.48 2.40 -13.89
C GLU A 291 24.97 0.97 -13.65
N VAL A 292 25.90 0.04 -13.42
CA VAL A 292 25.65 -1.35 -13.02
C VAL A 292 26.28 -1.56 -11.65
N CYS A 293 25.55 -2.20 -10.75
CA CYS A 293 26.09 -2.63 -9.48
C CYS A 293 26.94 -3.90 -9.66
N ILE A 294 28.22 -3.83 -9.28
CA ILE A 294 29.11 -5.00 -9.22
C ILE A 294 29.81 -4.97 -7.86
N GLN A 295 29.50 -5.92 -6.98
CA GLN A 295 30.15 -6.06 -5.66
C GLN A 295 30.21 -4.74 -4.87
N ASP A 296 29.08 -4.09 -4.64
CA ASP A 296 28.98 -2.79 -3.93
C ASP A 296 29.73 -1.62 -4.59
N MET A 297 29.92 -1.69 -5.92
CA MET A 297 30.47 -0.61 -6.73
C MET A 297 29.54 -0.27 -7.89
N CYS A 298 29.32 1.03 -8.09
CA CYS A 298 28.62 1.56 -9.26
C CYS A 298 29.60 1.73 -10.40
N VAL A 299 29.42 0.96 -11.46
CA VAL A 299 30.24 1.00 -12.67
C VAL A 299 29.36 1.51 -13.81
N LYS A 300 29.68 2.67 -14.37
CA LYS A 300 28.94 3.20 -15.53
C LYS A 300 28.94 2.19 -16.68
N ARG A 301 27.75 1.90 -17.23
CA ARG A 301 27.56 1.08 -18.44
C ARG A 301 28.45 1.64 -19.54
N GLY A 302 29.26 0.76 -20.14
CA GLY A 302 30.21 1.13 -21.19
C GLY A 302 31.48 1.86 -20.73
N SER A 303 31.76 1.99 -19.43
CA SER A 303 32.90 2.79 -18.95
C SER A 303 34.25 2.09 -18.87
N LEU A 304 34.29 0.76 -19.03
CA LEU A 304 35.56 0.07 -19.16
C LEU A 304 35.94 -0.04 -20.63
N SER A 305 36.54 1.03 -21.15
CA SER A 305 37.16 1.04 -22.48
C SER A 305 38.67 0.94 -22.35
N PHE A 306 39.26 -0.05 -23.02
CA PHE A 306 40.71 -0.15 -23.15
C PHE A 306 41.12 0.24 -24.56
N VAL A 307 41.94 1.28 -24.68
CA VAL A 307 42.46 1.76 -25.97
C VAL A 307 43.96 1.51 -26.04
N ALA A 308 44.38 0.58 -26.89
CA ALA A 308 45.79 0.40 -27.22
C ALA A 308 46.16 1.29 -28.43
N ARG A 309 47.12 2.20 -28.23
CA ARG A 309 47.72 3.00 -29.31
C ARG A 309 49.18 2.60 -29.46
N TRP A 310 49.66 2.35 -30.68
CA TRP A 310 51.06 2.05 -30.95
C TRP A 310 51.61 2.89 -32.11
N SER A 311 52.90 3.20 -32.05
CA SER A 311 53.56 4.18 -32.91
C SER A 311 54.11 3.62 -34.23
N ARG A 312 54.11 2.30 -34.42
CA ARG A 312 54.66 1.66 -35.63
C ARG A 312 53.59 1.48 -36.71
N ARG A 313 53.88 1.96 -37.93
CA ARG A 313 53.05 1.79 -39.15
C ARG A 313 52.91 0.32 -39.62
N LYS A 314 53.77 -0.59 -39.16
CA LYS A 314 53.74 -2.02 -39.51
C LYS A 314 53.86 -2.85 -38.23
N GLY A 315 52.94 -3.81 -38.06
CA GLY A 315 52.85 -4.71 -36.91
C GLY A 315 51.40 -4.92 -36.46
N ARG A 316 51.11 -6.08 -35.84
CA ARG A 316 49.84 -6.34 -35.15
C ARG A 316 50.09 -6.24 -33.64
N GLY A 317 49.38 -5.33 -32.98
CA GLY A 317 49.30 -5.28 -31.51
C GLY A 317 48.03 -6.00 -31.06
N TYR A 318 48.12 -6.75 -29.95
CA TYR A 318 46.97 -7.40 -29.34
C TYR A 318 46.80 -6.84 -27.93
N ILE A 319 45.57 -6.43 -27.60
CA ILE A 319 45.20 -6.20 -26.22
C ILE A 319 44.66 -7.49 -25.63
N ILE A 320 45.16 -7.85 -24.45
CA ILE A 320 44.73 -9.02 -23.70
C ILE A 320 44.30 -8.52 -22.33
N ILE A 321 43.04 -8.72 -21.98
CA ILE A 321 42.46 -8.31 -20.71
C ILE A 321 42.11 -9.57 -19.94
N ARG A 322 42.61 -9.67 -18.70
CA ARG A 322 42.26 -10.74 -17.77
C ARG A 322 41.24 -10.20 -16.77
N THR A 323 40.04 -10.76 -16.74
CA THR A 323 38.99 -10.31 -15.82
C THR A 323 39.23 -10.85 -14.41
N PRO A 324 38.62 -10.26 -13.37
CA PRO A 324 38.70 -10.78 -12.00
C PRO A 324 38.21 -12.22 -11.85
N LEU A 325 37.34 -12.68 -12.76
CA LEU A 325 36.88 -14.08 -12.85
C LEU A 325 37.86 -14.99 -13.60
N ASN A 326 39.10 -14.54 -13.79
CA ASN A 326 40.17 -15.26 -14.48
C ASN A 326 39.89 -15.54 -15.99
N SER A 327 38.88 -14.90 -16.56
CA SER A 327 38.57 -14.99 -17.99
C SER A 327 39.48 -14.09 -18.83
N THR A 328 39.73 -14.45 -20.09
CA THR A 328 40.62 -13.69 -20.98
C THR A 328 39.86 -13.16 -22.19
N ILE A 329 39.88 -11.84 -22.38
CA ILE A 329 39.30 -11.14 -23.53
C ILE A 329 40.45 -10.69 -24.46
N TYR A 330 40.42 -11.10 -25.73
CA TYR A 330 41.42 -10.71 -26.73
C TYR A 330 40.84 -10.76 -28.16
N TYR A 331 41.48 -10.03 -29.09
CA TYR A 331 41.08 -9.97 -30.50
C TYR A 331 41.18 -11.35 -31.17
N GLY A 332 40.03 -11.94 -31.54
CA GLY A 332 39.93 -13.22 -32.26
C GLY A 332 38.92 -14.23 -31.70
N LYS A 333 38.30 -13.95 -30.55
CA LYS A 333 37.14 -14.69 -30.04
C LYS A 333 36.01 -13.71 -29.68
N PRO A 334 35.13 -13.35 -30.62
CA PRO A 334 33.83 -12.78 -30.25
C PRO A 334 33.10 -13.86 -29.44
N HIS A 335 32.69 -13.55 -28.21
CA HIS A 335 32.13 -14.53 -27.28
C HIS A 335 30.82 -15.14 -27.82
N THR A 336 30.73 -16.47 -27.81
CA THR A 336 29.51 -17.25 -28.11
C THR A 336 29.11 -18.19 -26.97
N ASN A 337 29.70 -18.06 -25.77
CA ASN A 337 29.40 -18.97 -24.67
C ASN A 337 29.05 -18.22 -23.38
N SER A 338 27.95 -18.63 -22.75
CA SER A 338 27.20 -17.94 -21.68
C SER A 338 27.87 -17.94 -20.29
N SER A 339 29.14 -18.30 -20.18
CA SER A 339 29.87 -18.43 -18.92
C SER A 339 31.01 -17.42 -18.73
N ILE A 340 31.11 -16.40 -19.58
CA ILE A 340 32.20 -15.41 -19.57
C ILE A 340 31.65 -13.99 -19.73
N ASP A 341 32.20 -13.03 -18.97
CA ASP A 341 31.89 -11.59 -18.98
C ASP A 341 31.78 -11.01 -20.40
N GLU A 342 30.69 -10.30 -20.69
CA GLU A 342 30.38 -9.78 -22.02
C GLU A 342 31.28 -8.58 -22.40
N GLY A 343 32.14 -8.77 -23.40
CA GLY A 343 32.91 -7.69 -24.05
C GLY A 343 32.57 -7.58 -25.54
N ARG A 344 32.33 -6.36 -26.03
CA ARG A 344 32.23 -6.05 -27.47
C ARG A 344 33.46 -5.24 -27.92
N HIS A 345 33.91 -5.50 -29.15
CA HIS A 345 35.03 -4.80 -29.80
C HIS A 345 34.59 -3.51 -30.48
#